data_AF-A0AAD7M7Z4-F1
#
_entry.id   AF-A0AAD7M7Z4-F1
#
_cell.length_a   1.000
_cell.length_b   1.000
_cell.length_c   1.000
_cell.angle_alpha   90.00
_cell.angle_beta   90.00
_cell.angle_gamma   90.00
#
_symmetry.space_group_name_H-M   'P 1'
#
loop_
_entity.id
_entity.type
_entity.pdbx_description
1 polymer ?
#
loop_
_entity_poly.entity_id
_entity_poly.type
_entity_poly.pdbx_seq_one_letter_code
_entity_poly.pdbx_strand_id
1 'polypeptide(L)'
;CAKCYPKVRLSSAQHTLVHNGSHILFDPTINRSDQPCALCMRPFIICKFELTKTEATGTVRQIDWSRSNCMNRLQFKMSVAKKSTKQSPCTNHLLPCPLQCGRNIWTYNLDAHYRYPPHNLVSLDNIPRVYQLAEGEFELMEQVYADRQNVPQRRNLKKKNTQTPLLISAAHRA
;
A
#
# COMPACT_ATOMS: atom_id res chain seq x y z
N CYS A 1 -3.77 0.86 -11.19
CA CYS A 1 -2.31 1.03 -11.30
C CYS A 1 -1.98 1.48 -12.72
N ALA A 2 -1.23 2.58 -12.88
CA ALA A 2 -0.79 3.06 -14.19
C ALA A 2 0.44 2.32 -14.73
N LYS A 3 1.12 1.53 -13.88
CA LYS A 3 2.27 0.70 -14.22
C LYS A 3 1.90 -0.71 -14.67
N CYS A 4 0.64 -1.11 -14.51
CA CYS A 4 0.13 -2.37 -15.05
C CYS A 4 -0.60 -2.15 -16.38
N TYR A 5 -0.35 -3.05 -17.31
CA TYR A 5 -1.18 -3.25 -18.49
C TYR A 5 -1.63 -4.71 -18.53
N PRO A 6 -2.96 -5.01 -18.60
CA PRO A 6 -4.07 -4.06 -18.54
C PRO A 6 -4.12 -3.30 -17.21
N LYS A 7 -4.80 -2.14 -17.20
CA LYS A 7 -4.91 -1.30 -15.99
C LYS A 7 -5.65 -2.05 -14.88
N VAL A 8 -4.96 -2.25 -13.77
CA VAL A 8 -5.50 -2.91 -12.56
C VAL A 8 -6.29 -1.92 -11.71
N ARG A 9 -7.52 -2.28 -11.31
CA ARG A 9 -8.33 -1.48 -10.37
C ARG A 9 -8.02 -1.90 -8.93
N LEU A 10 -7.56 -0.93 -8.13
CA LEU A 10 -7.25 -1.14 -6.71
C LEU A 10 -8.47 -0.74 -5.87
N SER A 11 -8.93 -1.64 -5.02
CA SER A 11 -10.24 -1.58 -4.36
C SER A 11 -10.21 -1.08 -2.93
N SER A 12 -9.04 -1.03 -2.30
CA SER A 12 -8.86 -0.58 -0.91
C SER A 12 -7.48 0.03 -0.71
N ALA A 13 -7.31 0.75 0.40
CA ALA A 13 -6.00 1.28 0.80
C ALA A 13 -4.96 0.16 1.00
N GLN A 14 -5.33 -0.92 1.68
CA GLN A 14 -4.43 -2.04 1.92
C GLN A 14 -4.02 -2.73 0.61
N HIS A 15 -4.97 -2.97 -0.29
CA HIS A 15 -4.68 -3.54 -1.60
C HIS A 15 -3.78 -2.59 -2.42
N THR A 16 -3.97 -1.28 -2.28
CA THR A 16 -3.09 -0.29 -2.93
C THR A 16 -1.68 -0.34 -2.39
N LEU A 17 -1.50 -0.41 -1.06
CA LEU A 17 -0.18 -0.49 -0.44
C LEU A 17 0.56 -1.76 -0.84
N VAL A 18 -0.11 -2.91 -0.82
CA VAL A 18 0.45 -4.20 -1.26
C VAL A 18 0.86 -4.13 -2.73
N HIS A 19 -0.05 -3.72 -3.61
CA HIS A 19 0.20 -3.70 -5.04
C HIS A 19 1.30 -2.70 -5.44
N ASN A 20 1.23 -1.47 -4.95
CA ASN A 20 2.25 -0.48 -5.25
C ASN A 20 3.58 -0.83 -4.56
N GLY A 21 3.53 -1.37 -3.34
CA GLY A 21 4.71 -1.85 -2.63
C GLY A 21 5.46 -2.91 -3.41
N SER A 22 4.76 -3.82 -4.09
CA SER A 22 5.40 -4.84 -4.91
C SER A 22 6.10 -4.23 -6.13
N HIS A 23 5.51 -3.20 -6.75
CA HIS A 23 6.22 -2.42 -7.78
C HIS A 23 7.47 -1.72 -7.22
N ILE A 24 7.40 -1.09 -6.03
CA ILE A 24 8.55 -0.41 -5.43
C ILE A 24 9.72 -1.38 -5.20
N LEU A 25 9.43 -2.63 -4.85
CA LEU A 25 10.44 -3.64 -4.56
C LEU A 25 11.01 -4.30 -5.83
N PHE A 26 10.15 -4.66 -6.78
CA PHE A 26 10.48 -5.62 -7.84
C PHE A 26 10.31 -5.10 -9.27
N ASP A 27 9.73 -3.91 -9.47
CA ASP A 27 9.59 -3.33 -10.82
C ASP A 27 10.89 -2.66 -11.25
N PRO A 28 11.61 -3.19 -12.26
CA PRO A 28 12.89 -2.63 -12.70
C PRO A 28 12.74 -1.24 -13.34
N THR A 29 11.52 -0.84 -13.72
CA THR A 29 11.24 0.48 -14.30
C THR A 29 11.02 1.56 -13.24
N ILE A 30 10.97 1.19 -11.95
CA ILE A 30 10.80 2.12 -10.85
C ILE A 30 12.16 2.55 -10.32
N ASN A 31 12.47 3.84 -10.48
CA ASN A 31 13.62 4.44 -9.85
C ASN A 31 13.39 4.60 -8.34
N ARG A 32 13.98 3.70 -7.55
CA ARG A 32 13.85 3.72 -6.07
C ARG A 32 14.48 4.95 -5.43
N SER A 33 15.45 5.58 -6.10
CA SER A 33 16.07 6.82 -5.63
C SER A 33 15.10 7.99 -5.55
N ASP A 34 14.03 7.95 -6.36
CA ASP A 34 12.96 8.96 -6.31
C ASP A 34 12.05 8.79 -5.09
N GLN A 35 12.29 7.77 -4.26
CA GLN A 35 11.52 7.44 -3.06
C GLN A 35 10.01 7.43 -3.36
N PRO A 36 9.56 6.55 -4.28
CA PRO A 36 8.20 6.56 -4.80
C PRO A 36 7.14 6.45 -3.71
N CYS A 37 6.07 7.22 -3.83
CA CYS A 37 4.94 7.21 -2.92
C CYS A 37 4.19 5.86 -2.99
N ALA A 38 3.99 5.20 -1.85
CA ALA A 38 3.27 3.92 -1.82
C ALA A 38 1.78 4.02 -2.22
N LEU A 39 1.21 5.21 -2.30
CA LEU A 39 -0.20 5.41 -2.70
C LEU A 39 -0.36 5.67 -4.20
N CYS A 40 0.57 6.39 -4.83
CA CYS A 40 0.41 6.81 -6.23
C CYS A 40 1.65 6.63 -7.11
N MET A 41 2.75 6.09 -6.55
CA MET A 41 4.02 5.82 -7.21
C MET A 41 4.76 7.06 -7.76
N ARG A 42 4.30 8.28 -7.45
CA ARG A 42 5.02 9.51 -7.81
C ARG A 42 6.21 9.77 -6.87
N PRO A 43 7.25 10.49 -7.32
CA PRO A 43 8.39 10.85 -6.49
C PRO A 43 8.03 11.60 -5.21
N PHE A 44 8.86 11.46 -4.17
CA PHE A 44 8.62 12.10 -2.87
C PHE A 44 8.53 13.63 -2.92
N ILE A 45 9.22 14.26 -3.89
CA ILE A 45 9.19 15.72 -4.05
C ILE A 45 7.77 16.23 -4.35
N ILE A 46 6.97 15.41 -5.02
CA ILE A 46 5.55 15.65 -5.31
C ILE A 46 4.69 15.18 -4.13
N CYS A 47 5.04 14.05 -3.52
CA CYS A 47 4.26 13.42 -2.46
C CYS A 47 4.89 13.53 -1.08
N LYS A 48 4.62 14.67 -0.42
CA LYS A 48 5.03 14.92 0.97
C LYS A 48 3.90 14.54 1.93
N PHE A 49 4.25 13.90 3.04
CA PHE A 49 3.29 13.44 4.04
C PHE A 49 3.61 14.02 5.40
N GLU A 50 2.58 14.52 6.07
CA GLU A 50 2.57 14.91 7.47
C GLU A 50 1.70 13.92 8.24
N LEU A 51 2.10 13.60 9.45
CA LEU A 51 1.42 12.60 10.28
C LEU A 51 0.86 13.26 11.54
N THR A 52 -0.38 12.91 11.90
CA THR A 52 -0.97 13.33 13.18
C THR A 52 -0.62 12.34 14.29
N LYS A 53 -0.28 12.89 15.46
CA LYS A 53 -0.16 12.13 16.71
C LYS A 53 -1.47 12.26 17.49
N THR A 54 -1.88 11.21 18.18
CA THR A 54 -2.97 11.31 19.17
C THR A 54 -2.42 11.82 20.50
N GLU A 55 -3.07 12.85 21.07
CA GLU A 55 -2.69 13.49 22.34
C GLU A 55 -2.58 12.49 23.50
N ALA A 56 -3.45 11.48 23.54
CA ALA A 56 -3.53 10.53 24.65
C ALA A 56 -2.37 9.50 24.73
N THR A 57 -1.67 9.20 23.63
CA THR A 57 -0.66 8.12 23.61
C THR A 57 0.63 8.49 22.88
N GLY A 58 0.72 9.69 22.29
CA GLY A 58 1.84 10.12 21.44
C GLY A 58 2.06 9.28 20.17
N THR A 59 1.19 8.30 19.90
CA THR A 59 1.35 7.34 18.81
C THR A 59 0.87 7.94 17.50
N VAL A 60 1.68 7.84 16.45
CA VAL A 60 1.31 8.25 15.09
C VAL A 60 0.20 7.33 14.58
N ARG A 61 -0.92 7.90 14.11
CA ARG A 61 -2.05 7.08 13.64
C ARG A 61 -2.45 7.32 12.20
N GLN A 62 -2.43 8.57 11.73
CA GLN A 62 -3.05 8.93 10.46
C GLN A 62 -2.24 9.97 9.68
N ILE A 63 -2.50 10.02 8.38
CA ILE A 63 -1.97 11.05 7.50
C ILE A 63 -2.80 12.33 7.72
N ASP A 64 -2.11 13.44 7.98
CA ASP A 64 -2.70 14.76 7.97
C ASP A 64 -2.89 15.22 6.52
N TRP A 65 -4.07 15.00 5.96
CA TRP A 65 -4.36 15.39 4.58
C TRP A 65 -4.47 16.91 4.36
N SER A 66 -4.54 17.71 5.43
CA SER A 66 -4.49 19.18 5.31
C SER A 66 -3.07 19.68 5.03
N ARG A 67 -2.07 18.93 5.51
CA ARG A 67 -0.63 19.26 5.35
C ARG A 67 0.12 18.29 4.44
N SER A 68 -0.56 17.29 3.87
CA SER A 68 0.02 16.29 2.96
C SER A 68 -0.41 16.48 1.52
N ASN A 69 0.50 16.15 0.60
CA ASN A 69 0.30 16.18 -0.84
C ASN A 69 0.32 14.76 -1.42
N CYS A 70 -0.83 14.30 -1.90
CA CYS A 70 -0.93 13.11 -2.74
C CYS A 70 -2.26 13.20 -3.49
N MET A 71 -2.27 12.87 -4.79
CA MET A 71 -3.52 12.79 -5.53
C MET A 71 -4.38 11.59 -5.09
N ASN A 72 -3.76 10.53 -4.57
CA ASN A 72 -4.46 9.35 -4.09
C ASN A 72 -4.65 9.42 -2.56
N ARG A 73 -5.65 10.18 -2.12
CA ARG A 73 -5.98 10.43 -0.71
C ARG A 73 -6.71 9.25 -0.06
N LEU A 74 -6.00 8.14 0.13
CA LEU A 74 -6.55 6.93 0.75
C LEU A 74 -6.45 6.97 2.28
N GLN A 75 -7.54 6.63 2.97
CA GLN A 75 -7.54 6.52 4.43
C GLN A 75 -7.23 5.08 4.86
N PHE A 76 -6.31 4.94 5.80
CA PHE A 76 -5.98 3.67 6.46
C PHE A 76 -5.34 3.95 7.82
N LYS A 77 -5.31 2.93 8.69
CA LYS A 77 -4.65 3.00 9.99
C LYS A 77 -3.20 2.54 9.87
N MET A 78 -2.25 3.33 10.36
CA MET A 78 -0.83 2.96 10.30
C MET A 78 -0.54 1.65 11.04
N SER A 79 -1.25 1.38 12.14
CA SER A 79 -1.15 0.13 12.91
C SER A 79 -1.56 -1.13 12.14
N VAL A 80 -2.36 -0.98 11.09
CA VAL A 80 -2.74 -2.07 10.17
C VAL A 80 -1.69 -2.20 9.08
N ALA A 81 -1.25 -1.09 8.47
CA ALA A 81 -0.22 -1.09 7.43
C ALA A 81 1.15 -1.61 7.92
N LYS A 82 1.45 -1.49 9.22
CA LYS A 82 2.67 -2.03 9.84
C LYS A 82 2.68 -3.56 9.98
N LYS A 83 1.56 -4.25 9.74
CA LYS A 83 1.44 -5.71 9.93
C LYS A 83 1.43 -6.44 8.59
N SER A 84 2.40 -7.35 8.41
CA SER A 84 2.36 -8.33 7.32
C SER A 84 1.43 -9.49 7.70
N THR A 85 0.59 -9.91 6.76
CA THR A 85 -0.22 -11.12 6.86
C THR A 85 -0.19 -11.88 5.54
N LYS A 86 -0.58 -13.16 5.52
CA LYS A 86 -0.64 -13.93 4.27
C LYS A 86 -1.55 -13.28 3.21
N GLN A 87 -2.63 -12.64 3.62
CA GLN A 87 -3.58 -11.97 2.71
C GLN A 87 -3.15 -10.55 2.33
N SER A 88 -2.20 -9.98 3.07
CA SER A 88 -1.67 -8.64 2.84
C SER A 88 -0.20 -8.60 3.29
N PRO A 89 0.72 -9.16 2.48
CA PRO A 89 2.10 -9.38 2.87
C PRO A 89 2.93 -8.10 2.81
N CYS A 90 2.50 -7.01 3.42
CA CYS A 90 3.11 -5.69 3.24
C CYS A 90 3.17 -4.96 4.56
N THR A 91 4.39 -4.60 4.96
CA THR A 91 4.70 -3.71 6.08
C THR A 91 5.06 -2.31 5.60
N ASN A 92 4.80 -1.97 4.33
CA ASN A 92 5.06 -0.63 3.82
C ASN A 92 4.13 0.41 4.47
N HIS A 93 4.67 1.26 5.32
CA HIS A 93 3.94 2.29 6.05
C HIS A 93 4.76 3.57 6.17
N LEU A 94 4.09 4.69 6.47
CA LEU A 94 4.78 5.95 6.75
C LEU A 94 5.35 5.94 8.16
N LEU A 95 6.57 6.46 8.27
CA LEU A 95 7.39 6.49 9.46
C LEU A 95 8.12 7.84 9.51
N PRO A 96 8.12 8.56 10.65
CA PRO A 96 9.04 9.66 10.85
C PRO A 96 10.49 9.19 10.71
N CYS A 97 11.32 9.95 10.00
CA CYS A 97 12.72 9.59 9.80
C CYS A 97 13.41 9.28 11.15
N PRO A 98 14.01 8.09 11.33
CA PRO A 98 14.73 7.75 12.56
C PRO A 98 15.88 8.71 12.89
N LEU A 99 16.48 9.31 11.87
CA LEU A 99 17.53 10.35 12.01
C LEU A 99 16.96 11.77 12.13
N GLN A 100 15.64 11.90 12.33
CA GLN A 100 14.94 13.13 12.71
C GLN A 100 15.14 14.34 11.76
N CYS A 101 15.33 14.12 10.45
CA CYS A 101 15.36 15.22 9.47
C CYS A 101 14.00 15.89 9.16
N GLY A 102 12.98 15.65 10.00
CA GLY A 102 11.64 16.19 9.83
C GLY A 102 10.81 15.58 8.70
N ARG A 103 11.30 14.55 8.00
CA ARG A 103 10.57 13.89 6.90
C ARG A 103 9.84 12.62 7.37
N ASN A 104 8.66 12.36 6.81
CA ASN A 104 7.98 11.08 6.90
C ASN A 104 8.25 10.26 5.63
N ILE A 105 8.65 9.00 5.81
CA ILE A 105 9.20 8.15 4.75
C ILE A 105 8.42 6.84 4.73
N TRP A 106 8.18 6.31 3.54
CA TRP A 106 7.67 4.95 3.37
C TRP A 106 8.78 3.95 3.70
N THR A 107 8.51 2.94 4.53
CA THR A 107 9.56 2.02 5.02
C THR A 107 10.37 1.35 3.91
N TYR A 108 9.75 1.03 2.76
CA TYR A 108 10.48 0.43 1.62
C TYR A 108 11.47 1.39 0.92
N ASN A 109 11.36 2.69 1.21
CA ASN A 109 12.24 3.72 0.67
C ASN A 109 13.33 4.16 1.66
N LEU A 110 13.42 3.55 2.86
CA LEU A 110 14.37 3.99 3.89
C LEU A 110 15.83 3.93 3.43
N ASP A 111 16.23 2.82 2.83
CA ASP A 111 17.59 2.65 2.30
C ASP A 111 17.92 3.72 1.25
N ALA A 112 17.00 3.97 0.31
CA ALA A 112 17.15 5.07 -0.64
C ALA A 112 17.23 6.42 0.08
N HIS A 113 16.35 6.71 1.04
CA HIS A 113 16.34 7.95 1.80
C HIS A 113 17.68 8.24 2.48
N TYR A 114 18.33 7.24 3.08
CA TYR A 114 19.61 7.42 3.77
C TYR A 114 20.78 7.69 2.83
N ARG A 115 20.71 7.25 1.57
CA ARG A 115 21.75 7.52 0.56
C ARG A 115 21.71 8.95 0.01
N TYR A 116 20.69 9.74 0.35
CA TYR A 116 20.53 11.12 -0.11
C TYR A 116 20.65 12.13 1.04
N PRO A 117 20.98 13.41 0.72
CA PRO A 117 20.97 14.47 1.71
C PRO A 117 19.63 14.56 2.48
N PRO A 118 19.67 14.82 3.80
CA PRO A 118 20.87 15.19 4.58
C PRO A 118 21.66 14.01 5.16
N HIS A 119 21.32 12.76 4.86
CA HIS A 119 21.90 11.58 5.54
C HIS A 119 23.00 10.86 4.77
N ASN A 120 23.31 11.30 3.55
CA ASN A 120 24.34 10.67 2.70
C ASN A 120 25.75 10.66 3.32
N LEU A 121 25.97 11.40 4.41
CA LEU A 121 27.22 11.43 5.18
C LEU A 121 27.20 10.51 6.42
N VAL A 122 26.04 9.95 6.78
CA VAL A 122 25.89 9.05 7.91
C VAL A 122 26.21 7.62 7.46
N SER A 123 27.14 6.95 8.14
CA SER A 123 27.41 5.53 7.86
C SER A 123 26.15 4.70 8.08
N LEU A 124 25.77 3.89 7.08
CA LEU A 124 24.62 2.99 7.15
C LEU A 124 24.76 1.93 8.26
N ASP A 125 25.98 1.62 8.69
CA ASP A 125 26.24 0.70 9.81
C ASP A 125 25.78 1.26 11.16
N ASN A 126 25.73 2.59 11.27
CA ASN A 126 25.21 3.29 12.46
C ASN A 126 23.71 3.54 12.38
N ILE A 127 23.08 3.23 11.25
CA ILE A 127 21.64 3.37 11.10
C ILE A 127 21.04 2.04 11.52
N PRO A 128 20.14 2.05 12.52
CA PRO A 128 19.54 0.81 12.96
C PRO A 128 18.76 0.24 11.76
N ARG A 129 19.11 -1.00 11.37
CA ARG A 129 18.45 -1.75 10.28
C ARG A 129 17.06 -2.23 10.71
N VAL A 130 16.29 -1.35 11.35
CA VAL A 130 14.99 -1.64 11.99
C VAL A 130 13.94 -2.09 10.97
N TYR A 131 14.21 -1.92 9.68
CA TYR A 131 13.26 -2.16 8.61
C TYR A 131 13.90 -2.94 7.47
N GLN A 132 14.32 -4.17 7.76
CA GLN A 132 14.51 -5.20 6.75
C GLN A 132 13.17 -5.92 6.55
N LEU A 133 12.81 -6.17 5.29
CA LEU A 133 11.66 -7.03 5.00
C LEU A 133 11.98 -8.43 5.55
N ALA A 134 11.04 -9.02 6.28
CA ALA A 134 11.15 -10.41 6.67
C ALA A 134 11.16 -11.29 5.40
N GLU A 135 11.89 -12.40 5.42
CA GLU A 135 12.02 -13.31 4.26
C GLU A 135 10.65 -13.74 3.71
N GLY A 136 9.73 -14.16 4.59
CA GLY A 136 8.37 -14.51 4.16
C GLY A 136 7.54 -13.33 3.63
N GLU A 137 7.83 -12.09 4.01
CA GLU A 137 7.21 -10.91 3.40
C GLU A 137 7.78 -10.66 2.00
N PHE A 138 9.09 -10.80 1.84
CA PHE A 138 9.77 -10.65 0.57
C PHE A 138 9.24 -11.63 -0.48
N GLU A 139 9.20 -12.92 -0.17
CA GLU A 139 8.69 -13.98 -1.05
C GLU A 139 7.24 -13.73 -1.46
N LEU A 140 6.38 -13.39 -0.51
CA LEU A 140 4.97 -13.14 -0.79
C LEU A 140 4.78 -11.85 -1.62
N MET A 141 5.59 -10.82 -1.41
CA MET A 141 5.53 -9.60 -2.22
C MET A 141 6.08 -9.80 -3.63
N GLU A 142 7.06 -10.70 -3.80
CA GLU A 142 7.55 -11.11 -5.12
C GLU A 142 6.43 -11.82 -5.89
N GLN A 143 5.69 -12.72 -5.24
CA GLN A 143 4.51 -13.36 -5.82
C GLN A 143 3.43 -12.33 -6.19
N VAL A 144 3.15 -11.36 -5.31
CA VAL A 144 2.22 -10.25 -5.62
C VAL A 144 2.67 -9.47 -6.85
N TYR A 145 3.97 -9.26 -7.05
CA TYR A 145 4.49 -8.61 -8.24
C TYR A 145 4.36 -9.49 -9.50
N ALA A 146 4.67 -10.78 -9.40
CA ALA A 146 4.49 -11.74 -10.50
C ALA A 146 3.02 -11.78 -10.96
N ASP A 147 2.10 -11.84 -9.99
CA ASP A 147 0.65 -11.86 -10.20
C ASP A 147 0.00 -10.49 -10.35
N ARG A 148 0.78 -9.41 -10.50
CA ARG A 148 0.27 -8.02 -10.45
C ARG A 148 -0.86 -7.72 -11.45
N GLN A 149 -0.95 -8.46 -12.55
CA GLN A 149 -2.00 -8.32 -13.57
C GLN A 149 -3.25 -9.17 -13.26
N ASN A 150 -3.12 -10.18 -12.42
CA ASN A 150 -4.16 -11.13 -12.05
C ASN A 150 -5.03 -10.54 -10.94
N VAL A 151 -5.97 -9.67 -11.29
CA VAL A 151 -7.02 -9.27 -10.34
C VAL A 151 -8.08 -10.37 -10.34
N PRO A 152 -8.38 -11.02 -9.20
CA PRO A 152 -9.52 -11.91 -9.12
C PRO A 152 -10.76 -11.10 -9.51
N GLN A 153 -11.38 -11.41 -10.65
CA GLN A 153 -12.69 -10.87 -10.93
C GLN A 153 -13.59 -11.31 -9.79
N ARG A 154 -14.27 -10.36 -9.14
CA ARG A 154 -15.26 -10.68 -8.12
C ARG A 154 -16.20 -11.70 -8.76
N ARG A 155 -16.15 -12.96 -8.30
CA ARG A 155 -17.23 -13.90 -8.58
C ARG A 155 -18.46 -13.20 -8.04
N ASN A 156 -19.36 -12.79 -8.92
CA ASN A 156 -20.67 -12.35 -8.51
C ASN A 156 -21.20 -13.49 -7.64
N LEU A 157 -21.29 -13.28 -6.33
CA LEU A 157 -22.09 -14.12 -5.46
C LEU A 157 -23.46 -14.08 -6.11
N LYS A 158 -23.83 -15.18 -6.80
CA LYS A 158 -25.16 -15.32 -7.38
C LYS A 158 -26.11 -15.00 -6.23
N LYS A 159 -26.84 -13.88 -6.34
CA LYS A 159 -27.98 -13.63 -5.47
C LYS A 159 -28.78 -14.93 -5.52
N LYS A 160 -28.99 -15.58 -4.37
CA LYS A 160 -29.95 -16.68 -4.28
C LYS A 160 -31.25 -16.09 -4.83
N ASN A 161 -31.65 -16.55 -6.00
CA ASN A 161 -32.89 -16.16 -6.64
C ASN A 161 -33.98 -16.82 -5.82
N THR A 162 -34.47 -16.15 -4.77
CA THR A 162 -35.79 -16.48 -4.20
C THR A 162 -36.83 -16.02 -5.21
N GLN A 163 -36.92 -16.74 -6.32
CA GLN A 163 -38.13 -16.79 -7.13
C GLN A 163 -39.17 -17.49 -6.27
N THR A 164 -40.09 -16.72 -5.71
CA THR A 164 -41.40 -17.23 -5.32
C THR A 164 -41.99 -17.94 -6.54
N PRO A 165 -42.37 -19.23 -6.46
CA PRO A 165 -43.00 -19.90 -7.58
C PRO A 165 -44.34 -19.21 -7.86
N LEU A 166 -44.52 -18.70 -9.08
CA LEU A 166 -45.84 -18.29 -9.55
C LEU A 166 -46.70 -19.55 -9.65
N LEU A 167 -47.69 -19.65 -8.76
CA LEU A 167 -48.77 -20.62 -8.84
C LEU A 167 -49.59 -20.32 -10.11
N ILE A 168 -49.38 -21.12 -11.15
CA ILE A 168 -50.27 -21.13 -12.32
C ILE A 168 -51.52 -21.92 -11.93
N SER A 169 -52.66 -21.25 -11.84
CA SER A 169 -53.96 -21.89 -11.61
C SER A 169 -54.34 -22.76 -12.81
N ALA A 170 -54.92 -23.92 -12.51
CA ALA A 170 -55.27 -24.98 -13.47
C ALA A 170 -56.51 -24.63 -14.30
N ALA A 171 -56.42 -23.60 -15.15
CA ALA A 171 -57.50 -23.23 -16.04
C ALA A 171 -56.97 -22.96 -17.44
N HIS A 172 -56.46 -23.98 -18.14
CA HIS A 172 -56.44 -24.09 -19.61
C HIS A 172 -56.00 -25.53 -19.99
N ARG A 173 -56.97 -26.46 -19.96
CA ARG A 173 -56.92 -27.70 -20.75
C ARG A 173 -58.19 -27.72 -21.60
N ALA A 174 -58.02 -27.50 -22.89
CA ALA A 174 -58.96 -27.85 -23.95
C ALA A 174 -58.12 -28.27 -25.15
#